data_AF-A0A7C2L1Z2-F1
#
_entry.id   AF-A0A7C2L1Z2-F1
#
_cell.length_a   1.000
_cell.length_b   1.000
_cell.length_c   1.000
_cell.angle_alpha   90.00
_cell.angle_beta   90.00
_cell.angle_gamma   90.00
#
_symmetry.space_group_name_H-M   'P 1'
#
loop_
_entity.id
_entity.type
_entity.pdbx_description
1 polymer ?
#
loop_
_entity_poly.entity_id
_entity_poly.type
_entity_poly.pdbx_seq_one_letter_code
_entity_poly.pdbx_strand_id
1 'polypeptide(L)'
;MKMSGTPYFRLARVCESIKALSGRKDKVAQIVKLLQEVGPEEAAPAILLLIGRVAPEGDEDKLEIGAAAIYQLLEEAGQTTL
;
A
#
# COMPACT_ATOMS: atom_id res chain seq x y z
N MET A 1 1.62 -8.96 23.81
CA MET A 1 0.62 -8.88 22.73
C MET A 1 1.35 -9.22 21.43
N LYS A 2 0.95 -10.27 20.70
CA LYS A 2 1.66 -10.65 19.46
C LYS A 2 1.24 -9.69 18.35
N MET A 3 2.13 -8.76 18.00
CA MET A 3 2.03 -7.93 16.80
C MET A 3 2.30 -8.79 15.56
N SER A 4 1.32 -9.58 15.14
CA SER A 4 1.32 -10.09 13.76
C SER A 4 0.67 -9.02 12.90
N GLY A 5 1.45 -8.04 12.44
CA GLY A 5 0.97 -7.02 11.51
C GLY A 5 0.41 -7.65 10.25
N THR A 6 -0.51 -6.96 9.59
CA THR A 6 -1.09 -7.41 8.33
C THR A 6 0.03 -7.61 7.31
N PRO A 7 0.16 -8.81 6.71
CA PRO A 7 1.16 -9.01 5.67
C PRO A 7 0.93 -8.04 4.52
N TYR A 8 1.98 -7.32 4.10
CA TYR A 8 1.94 -6.40 2.96
C TYR A 8 1.36 -7.04 1.68
N PHE A 9 1.55 -8.35 1.53
CA PHE A 9 0.95 -9.16 0.47
C PHE A 9 -0.57 -9.01 0.38
N ARG A 10 -1.27 -8.88 1.53
CA ARG A 10 -2.72 -8.74 1.55
C ARG A 10 -3.16 -7.42 0.91
N LEU A 11 -2.49 -6.32 1.25
CA LEU A 11 -2.74 -5.00 0.67
C LEU A 11 -2.50 -5.03 -0.85
N ALA A 12 -1.37 -5.61 -1.29
CA ALA A 12 -1.06 -5.76 -2.71
C ALA A 12 -2.16 -6.54 -3.48
N ARG A 13 -2.68 -7.62 -2.90
CA ARG A 13 -3.79 -8.41 -3.48
C ARG A 13 -5.09 -7.60 -3.58
N VAL A 14 -5.36 -6.71 -2.63
CA VAL A 14 -6.52 -5.82 -2.69
C VAL A 14 -6.36 -4.80 -3.81
N CYS A 15 -5.17 -4.22 -3.99
CA CYS A 15 -4.87 -3.32 -5.11
C CYS A 15 -5.13 -3.99 -6.48
N GLU A 16 -4.65 -5.22 -6.68
CA GLU A 16 -4.91 -5.98 -7.91
C GLU A 16 -6.40 -6.26 -8.12
N SER A 17 -7.11 -6.61 -7.04
CA SER A 17 -8.55 -6.85 -7.09
C SER A 17 -9.33 -5.58 -7.46
N ILE A 18 -8.99 -4.44 -6.87
CA ILE A 18 -9.62 -3.14 -7.17
C ILE A 18 -9.35 -2.72 -8.62
N LYS A 19 -8.14 -2.96 -9.13
CA LYS A 19 -7.75 -2.67 -10.51
C LYS A 19 -8.57 -3.48 -11.52
N ALA A 20 -8.86 -4.74 -11.22
CA ALA A 20 -9.63 -5.64 -12.09
C ALA A 20 -11.15 -5.32 -12.12
N LEU A 21 -11.68 -4.64 -11.11
CA LEU A 21 -13.11 -4.32 -11.01
C LEU A 21 -13.45 -3.01 -11.76
N SER A 22 -14.61 -2.99 -12.42
CA SER A 22 -15.14 -1.80 -13.09
C SER A 22 -16.15 -1.03 -12.23
N GLY A 23 -16.91 -1.74 -11.37
CA GLY A 23 -17.96 -1.17 -10.54
C GLY A 23 -17.44 -0.48 -9.28
N ARG A 24 -17.89 0.77 -9.03
CA ARG A 24 -17.58 1.49 -7.78
C ARG A 24 -18.02 0.69 -6.54
N LYS A 25 -19.20 0.08 -6.57
CA LYS A 25 -19.75 -0.72 -5.47
C LYS A 25 -18.83 -1.89 -5.12
N ASP A 26 -18.32 -2.59 -6.14
CA ASP A 26 -17.45 -3.76 -5.94
C ASP A 26 -16.09 -3.34 -5.39
N LYS A 27 -15.54 -2.21 -5.86
CA LYS A 27 -14.31 -1.63 -5.29
C LYS A 27 -14.48 -1.27 -3.82
N VAL A 28 -15.59 -0.62 -3.46
CA VAL A 28 -15.90 -0.28 -2.06
C VAL A 28 -16.00 -1.54 -1.21
N ALA A 29 -16.62 -2.61 -1.72
CA ALA A 29 -16.71 -3.88 -0.99
C ALA A 29 -15.32 -4.48 -0.68
N GLN A 30 -14.34 -4.37 -1.59
CA GLN A 30 -12.97 -4.82 -1.32
C GLN A 30 -12.28 -3.98 -0.23
N ILE A 31 -12.51 -2.67 -0.21
CA ILE A 31 -11.95 -1.76 0.81
C ILE A 31 -12.57 -2.06 2.18
N VAL A 32 -13.89 -2.23 2.26
CA VAL A 32 -14.58 -2.60 3.50
C VAL A 32 -14.05 -3.93 4.04
N LYS A 33 -13.89 -4.92 3.16
CA LYS A 33 -13.33 -6.22 3.55
C LYS A 33 -11.92 -6.10 4.11
N LEU A 34 -11.06 -5.30 3.49
CA LEU A 34 -9.72 -5.02 4.02
C LEU A 34 -9.79 -4.41 5.42
N LEU A 35 -10.61 -3.38 5.61
CA LEU A 35 -10.76 -2.69 6.91
C LEU A 35 -11.30 -3.58 8.03
N GLN A 36 -12.08 -4.61 7.70
CA GLN A 36 -12.56 -5.61 8.65
C GLN A 36 -11.49 -6.65 9.02
N GLU A 37 -10.48 -6.84 8.16
CA GLU A 37 -9.41 -7.83 8.34
C GLU A 37 -8.19 -7.24 9.06
N VAL A 38 -7.90 -5.94 8.87
CA VAL A 38 -6.76 -5.26 9.50
C VAL A 38 -7.05 -4.80 10.92
N GLY A 39 -6.00 -4.74 11.76
CA GLY A 39 -6.11 -4.14 13.09
C GLY A 39 -6.41 -2.63 13.03
N PRO A 40 -7.02 -2.04 14.07
CA PRO A 40 -7.33 -0.60 14.13
C PRO A 40 -6.11 0.28 13.88
N GLU A 41 -4.95 -0.09 14.42
CA GLU A 41 -3.67 0.61 14.21
C GLU A 41 -3.17 0.57 12.77
N GLU A 42 -3.56 -0.43 11.98
CA GLU A 42 -3.12 -0.61 10.59
C GLU A 42 -4.10 -0.03 9.57
N ALA A 43 -5.33 0.31 9.98
CA ALA A 43 -6.35 0.84 9.08
C ALA A 43 -5.91 2.15 8.41
N ALA A 44 -5.39 3.10 9.18
CA ALA A 44 -4.92 4.38 8.65
C ALA A 44 -3.78 4.22 7.63
N PRO A 45 -2.65 3.56 7.95
CA PRO A 45 -1.56 3.39 6.98
C PRO A 45 -1.98 2.56 5.76
N ALA A 46 -2.83 1.53 5.92
CA ALA A 46 -3.33 0.74 4.80
C ALA A 46 -4.12 1.59 3.79
N ILE A 47 -4.98 2.49 4.27
CA ILE A 47 -5.77 3.38 3.41
C ILE A 47 -4.91 4.44 2.74
N LEU A 48 -3.93 5.03 3.45
CA LEU A 48 -2.99 5.97 2.86
C LEU A 48 -2.24 5.34 1.68
N LEU A 49 -1.70 4.14 1.87
CA LEU A 49 -1.00 3.41 0.81
C LEU A 49 -1.94 3.06 -0.37
N LEU A 50 -3.20 2.72 -0.09
CA LEU A 50 -4.19 2.43 -1.13
C LEU A 50 -4.45 3.62 -2.06
N ILE A 51 -4.39 4.84 -1.52
CA ILE A 51 -4.55 6.08 -2.29
C ILE A 51 -3.22 6.67 -2.78
N GLY A 52 -2.11 5.93 -2.63
CA GLY A 52 -0.79 6.35 -3.08
C GLY A 52 -0.18 7.47 -2.23
N ARG A 53 -0.56 7.59 -0.96
CA ARG A 53 0.02 8.54 -0.01
C ARG A 53 0.78 7.80 1.10
N VAL A 54 1.81 8.44 1.64
CA VAL A 54 2.56 7.95 2.80
C VAL A 54 2.16 8.67 4.09
N ALA A 55 1.60 9.87 3.96
CA ALA A 55 1.19 10.73 5.06
C ALA A 55 -0.22 11.32 4.80
N PRO A 56 -0.95 11.73 5.84
CA PRO A 56 -2.23 12.43 5.72
C PRO A 56 -2.15 13.73 4.89
N GLU A 57 -3.31 14.24 4.50
CA GLU A 57 -3.39 15.54 3.84
C GLU A 57 -3.06 16.68 4.82
N GLY A 58 -2.19 17.60 4.39
CA GLY A 58 -1.71 18.70 5.22
C GLY A 58 -0.48 18.37 6.06
N ASP A 59 0.02 17.13 5.98
CA ASP A 59 1.31 16.76 6.55
C ASP A 59 2.45 17.43 5.76
N GLU A 60 3.48 17.87 6.49
CA GLU A 60 4.70 18.43 5.88
C GLU A 60 5.62 17.31 5.39
N ASP A 61 5.49 16.11 5.96
CA ASP A 61 6.33 14.96 5.62
C ASP A 61 6.00 14.42 4.22
N LYS A 62 7.01 14.41 3.37
CA LYS A 62 6.95 13.88 2.00
C LYS A 62 8.00 12.81 1.81
N LEU A 63 7.67 11.80 1.00
CA LEU A 63 8.60 10.73 0.68
C LEU A 63 9.83 11.23 -0.11
N GLU A 64 9.79 12.43 -0.72
CA GLU A 64 10.89 13.10 -1.46
C GLU A 64 11.71 12.17 -2.38
N ILE A 65 11.08 11.11 -2.89
CA ILE A 65 11.70 10.11 -3.76
C ILE A 65 10.97 10.14 -5.10
N GLY A 66 11.70 10.55 -6.14
CA GLY A 66 11.23 10.50 -7.52
C GLY A 66 11.43 9.12 -8.15
N ALA A 67 10.77 8.90 -9.29
CA ALA A 67 10.87 7.65 -10.03
C ALA A 67 12.31 7.28 -10.42
N ALA A 68 13.17 8.26 -10.72
CA ALA A 68 14.57 8.03 -11.07
C ALA A 68 15.34 7.30 -9.95
N ALA A 69 15.16 7.73 -8.69
CA ALA A 69 15.77 7.08 -7.53
C ALA A 69 15.23 5.65 -7.36
N ILE A 70 13.94 5.41 -7.63
CA ILE A 70 13.36 4.07 -7.59
C ILE A 70 13.99 3.16 -8.66
N TYR A 71 14.10 3.63 -9.90
CA TYR A 71 14.70 2.84 -10.98
C TYR A 71 16.18 2.53 -10.73
N GLN A 72 16.95 3.50 -10.23
CA GLN A 72 18.33 3.27 -9.83
C GLN A 72 18.43 2.18 -8.75
N LEU A 73 17.60 2.24 -7.70
CA LEU A 73 17.59 1.22 -6.65
C LEU A 73 17.16 -0.16 -7.18
N LEU A 74 16.26 -0.22 -8.16
CA LEU A 74 15.86 -1.48 -8.79
C LEU A 74 17.00 -2.09 -9.63
N GLU A 75 17.77 -1.26 -10.33
CA GLU A 75 18.98 -1.69 -11.04
C GLU A 75 20.03 -2.23 -10.07
N GLU A 76 20.30 -1.50 -8.98
CA GLU A 76 21.26 -1.89 -7.94
C GLU A 76 20.82 -3.17 -7.19
N ALA A 77 19.54 -3.29 -6.83
CA ALA A 77 19.01 -4.49 -6.19
C ALA A 77 19.00 -5.71 -7.13
N GLY A 78 18.77 -5.47 -8.42
CA GLY A 78 18.91 -6.48 -9.48
C GLY A 78 20.36 -6.89 -9.72
N GLN A 79 21.33 -6.01 -9.43
CA GLN A 79 22.77 -6.29 -9.38
C GLN A 79 23.18 -7.05 -8.12
N THR A 80 22.39 -8.03 -7.68
CA THR A 80 22.86 -9.07 -6.75
C THR A 80 23.64 -10.13 -7.55
N THR A 81 24.78 -9.76 -8.13
CA THR A 81 25.75 -10.75 -8.65
C THR A 81 27.18 -10.19 -8.67
N LEU A 82 28.01 -10.82 -7.82
CA LEU A 82 29.49 -10.87 -7.77
C LEU A 82 30.28 -9.62 -7.35
#